data_AF-A0A923U809-F1
#
_entry.id   AF-A0A923U809-F1
#
_cell.length_a   1.000
_cell.length_b   1.000
_cell.length_c   1.000
_cell.angle_alpha   90.00
_cell.angle_beta   90.00
_cell.angle_gamma   90.00
#
_symmetry.space_group_name_H-M   'P 1'
#
loop_
_entity.id
_entity.type
_entity.pdbx_description
1 polymer ?
#
loop_
_entity_poly.entity_id
_entity_poly.type
_entity_poly.pdbx_seq_one_letter_code
_entity_poly.pdbx_strand_id
1 'polypeptide(L)'
;MVIVFAGSPVAAVPSLQALTASRHNVAAVITREDSPQGRRRELTPTAVAGAAAQLGLPIIRANRLAGAATEAVSALCPDLGVIVAYGGLVREPLLTIPRHGWINLHFSLLPRWRGAAPVQHAIIAGDEV
;
A
#
# COMPACT_ATOMS: atom_id res chain seq x y z
N MET A 1 -13.66 0.26 11.52
CA MET A 1 -13.72 0.76 10.12
C MET A 1 -13.27 -0.35 9.20
N VAL A 2 -13.89 -0.44 8.03
CA VAL A 2 -13.49 -1.29 6.91
C VAL A 2 -12.36 -0.58 6.15
N ILE A 3 -11.19 -1.21 6.09
CA ILE A 3 -9.98 -0.64 5.51
C ILE A 3 -9.57 -1.45 4.28
N VAL A 4 -9.15 -0.74 3.24
CA VAL A 4 -8.34 -1.32 2.15
C VAL A 4 -6.92 -0.80 2.28
N PHE A 5 -5.96 -1.71 2.34
CA PHE A 5 -4.54 -1.39 2.50
C PHE A 5 -3.79 -1.55 1.18
N ALA A 6 -3.07 -0.54 0.71
CA ALA A 6 -2.26 -0.59 -0.49
C ALA A 6 -0.77 -0.47 -0.16
N GLY A 7 0.02 -1.50 -0.50
CA GLY A 7 1.46 -1.52 -0.26
C GLY A 7 2.15 -2.64 -1.02
N SER A 8 3.48 -2.62 -1.10
CA SER A 8 4.26 -3.66 -1.79
C SER A 8 5.59 -4.00 -1.12
N PRO A 9 6.44 -3.03 -0.75
CA PRO A 9 7.75 -3.37 -0.19
C PRO A 9 7.66 -3.81 1.27
N VAL A 10 8.74 -4.39 1.78
CA VAL A 10 8.87 -4.84 3.17
C VAL A 10 8.57 -3.73 4.18
N ALA A 11 8.90 -2.47 3.85
CA ALA A 11 8.64 -1.31 4.70
C ALA A 11 7.14 -1.07 4.99
N ALA A 12 6.23 -1.62 4.17
CA ALA A 12 4.78 -1.52 4.38
C ALA A 12 4.22 -2.62 5.30
N VAL A 13 4.94 -3.73 5.47
CA VAL A 13 4.48 -4.91 6.24
C VAL A 13 4.17 -4.59 7.70
N PRO A 14 5.02 -3.83 8.44
CA PRO A 14 4.71 -3.49 9.83
C PRO A 14 3.41 -2.71 9.99
N SER A 15 3.09 -1.82 9.03
CA SER A 15 1.84 -1.05 9.05
C SER A 15 0.62 -1.93 8.79
N LEU A 16 0.73 -2.89 7.85
CA LEU A 16 -0.33 -3.88 7.61
C LEU A 16 -0.59 -4.70 8.88
N GLN A 17 0.46 -5.26 9.49
CA GLN A 17 0.35 -6.07 10.70
C GLN A 17 -0.27 -5.29 11.87
N ALA A 18 0.16 -4.05 12.08
CA ALA A 18 -0.40 -3.19 13.12
C ALA A 18 -1.88 -2.87 12.89
N LEU A 19 -2.30 -2.64 11.63
CA LEU A 19 -3.71 -2.44 11.29
C LEU A 19 -4.54 -3.70 11.52
N THR A 20 -4.04 -4.87 11.13
CA THR A 20 -4.74 -6.15 11.34
C THR A 20 -4.85 -6.50 12.82
N ALA A 21 -3.87 -6.12 13.65
CA ALA A 21 -3.91 -6.32 15.11
C ALA A 21 -4.80 -5.28 15.85
N SER A 22 -5.33 -4.29 15.15
CA SER A 22 -6.14 -3.23 15.73
C SER A 22 -7.64 -3.57 15.73
N ARG A 23 -8.48 -2.64 16.18
CA ARG A 23 -9.95 -2.73 16.08
C ARG A 23 -10.52 -2.59 14.66
N HIS A 24 -9.67 -2.35 13.66
CA HIS A 24 -10.09 -2.12 12.28
C HIS A 24 -10.18 -3.44 11.50
N ASN A 25 -11.09 -3.51 10.53
CA ASN A 25 -11.23 -4.65 9.64
C ASN A 25 -10.49 -4.36 8.33
N VAL A 26 -9.36 -5.03 8.09
CA VAL A 26 -8.67 -4.96 6.78
C VAL A 26 -9.37 -5.89 5.81
N ALA A 27 -10.25 -5.34 4.97
CA ALA A 27 -11.09 -6.14 4.06
C ALA A 27 -10.34 -6.67 2.84
N ALA A 28 -9.31 -5.94 2.37
CA ALA A 28 -8.43 -6.40 1.31
C ALA A 28 -7.08 -5.69 1.34
N VAL A 29 -6.08 -6.36 0.78
CA VAL A 29 -4.74 -5.83 0.55
C VAL A 29 -4.52 -5.68 -0.94
N ILE A 30 -4.24 -4.45 -1.40
CA ILE A 30 -3.80 -4.15 -2.76
C ILE A 30 -2.28 -4.16 -2.80
N THR A 31 -1.72 -4.91 -3.73
CA THR A 31 -0.28 -4.98 -3.95
C THR A 31 0.02 -5.13 -5.43
N ARG A 32 1.23 -4.77 -5.85
CA ARG A 32 1.70 -5.04 -7.22
C ARG A 32 1.64 -6.52 -7.56
N GLU A 33 1.56 -6.79 -8.86
CA GLU A 33 1.71 -8.13 -9.40
C GLU A 33 3.10 -8.68 -9.07
N ASP A 34 3.22 -10.01 -9.11
CA ASP A 34 4.49 -10.67 -8.93
C ASP A 34 5.45 -10.19 -10.02
N SER A 35 6.68 -9.87 -9.62
CA SER A 35 7.69 -9.34 -10.53
C SER A 35 8.94 -10.20 -10.48
N PRO A 36 9.66 -10.37 -11.61
CA PRO A 36 10.91 -11.10 -11.63
C PRO A 36 11.95 -10.49 -10.67
N GLN A 37 12.48 -11.29 -9.76
CA GLN A 37 13.55 -10.87 -8.84
C GLN A 37 14.84 -11.68 -9.03
N GLY A 38 15.97 -11.07 -8.64
CA GLY A 38 17.30 -11.68 -8.72
C GLY A 38 17.80 -11.92 -10.13
N ARG A 39 18.99 -12.51 -10.24
CA ARG A 39 19.62 -12.80 -11.55
C ARG A 39 18.86 -13.84 -12.37
N ARG A 40 18.13 -14.74 -11.70
CA ARG A 40 17.33 -15.81 -12.34
C ARG A 40 15.95 -15.36 -12.80
N ARG A 41 15.53 -14.13 -12.48
CA ARG A 41 14.23 -13.54 -12.89
C ARG A 41 13.03 -14.41 -12.48
N GLU A 42 13.09 -15.02 -11.30
CA GLU A 42 11.98 -15.80 -10.76
C GLU A 42 10.84 -14.87 -10.35
N LEU A 43 9.62 -15.18 -10.79
CA LEU A 43 8.42 -14.45 -10.39
C LEU A 43 8.21 -14.58 -8.89
N THR A 44 8.38 -13.47 -8.18
CA THR A 44 8.38 -13.46 -6.73
C THR A 44 7.27 -12.53 -6.23
N PRO A 45 6.44 -12.97 -5.27
CA PRO A 45 5.46 -12.09 -4.65
C PRO A 45 6.10 -10.94 -3.89
N THR A 46 5.33 -9.87 -3.75
CA THR A 46 5.76 -8.74 -2.92
C THR A 46 5.77 -9.16 -1.45
N ALA A 47 6.53 -8.44 -0.62
CA ALA A 47 6.56 -8.70 0.82
C ALA A 47 5.17 -8.52 1.46
N VAL A 48 4.39 -7.54 0.97
CA VAL A 48 3.02 -7.31 1.41
C VAL A 48 2.07 -8.43 0.97
N ALA A 49 2.22 -8.99 -0.24
CA ALA A 49 1.44 -10.14 -0.68
C ALA A 49 1.70 -11.36 0.22
N GLY A 50 2.97 -11.63 0.54
CA GLY A 50 3.34 -12.72 1.46
C GLY A 50 2.75 -12.54 2.86
N ALA A 51 2.86 -11.34 3.43
CA ALA A 51 2.28 -11.02 4.73
C ALA A 51 0.74 -11.12 4.73
N ALA A 52 0.07 -10.61 3.69
CA ALA A 52 -1.39 -10.70 3.55
C ALA A 52 -1.86 -12.16 3.47
N ALA A 53 -1.15 -13.01 2.73
CA ALA A 53 -1.46 -14.44 2.64
C ALA A 53 -1.32 -15.14 4.00
N GLN A 54 -0.26 -14.83 4.77
CA GLN A 54 -0.08 -15.36 6.13
C GLN A 54 -1.18 -14.92 7.11
N LEU A 55 -1.73 -13.72 6.91
CA LEU A 55 -2.83 -13.16 7.70
C LEU A 55 -4.22 -13.62 7.19
N GLY A 56 -4.29 -14.39 6.10
CA GLY A 56 -5.56 -14.84 5.51
C GLY A 56 -6.38 -13.71 4.86
N LEU A 57 -5.73 -12.61 4.46
CA LEU A 57 -6.40 -11.44 3.89
C LEU A 57 -6.60 -11.59 2.37
N PRO A 58 -7.74 -11.14 1.82
CA PRO A 58 -7.94 -11.08 0.37
C PRO A 58 -6.89 -10.18 -0.30
N ILE A 59 -6.32 -10.64 -1.41
CA ILE A 59 -5.29 -9.91 -2.16
C ILE A 59 -5.85 -9.44 -3.51
N ILE A 60 -5.76 -8.15 -3.76
CA ILE A 60 -6.01 -7.52 -5.06
C ILE A 60 -4.65 -7.23 -5.70
N ARG A 61 -4.32 -7.93 -6.77
CA ARG A 61 -3.08 -7.69 -7.53
C ARG A 61 -3.31 -6.60 -8.57
N ALA A 62 -2.58 -5.51 -8.46
CA ALA A 62 -2.73 -4.36 -9.35
C ALA A 62 -1.41 -3.61 -9.50
N ASN A 63 -0.96 -3.42 -10.74
CA ASN A 63 0.15 -2.49 -11.03
C ASN A 63 -0.33 -1.04 -11.17
N ARG A 64 -1.63 -0.85 -11.43
CA ARG A 64 -2.32 0.44 -11.54
C ARG A 64 -3.66 0.34 -10.82
N LEU A 65 -4.03 1.38 -10.09
CA LEU A 65 -5.30 1.44 -9.36
C LEU A 65 -6.42 1.98 -10.25
N ALA A 66 -6.82 1.16 -11.22
CA ALA A 66 -7.85 1.47 -12.20
C ALA A 66 -8.58 0.20 -12.65
N GLY A 67 -9.73 0.36 -13.32
CA GLY A 67 -10.51 -0.76 -13.88
C GLY A 67 -10.91 -1.77 -12.80
N ALA A 68 -10.54 -3.03 -13.00
CA ALA A 68 -10.87 -4.13 -12.09
C ALA A 68 -10.44 -3.88 -10.63
N ALA A 69 -9.30 -3.20 -10.40
CA ALA A 69 -8.88 -2.86 -9.04
C ALA A 69 -9.86 -1.88 -8.38
N THR A 70 -10.34 -0.91 -9.14
CA THR A 70 -11.32 0.07 -8.67
C THR A 70 -12.67 -0.59 -8.38
N GLU A 71 -13.12 -1.48 -9.26
CA GLU A 71 -14.37 -2.25 -9.08
C GLU A 71 -14.31 -3.14 -7.84
N ALA A 72 -13.20 -3.86 -7.67
CA ALA A 72 -12.97 -4.71 -6.50
C ALA A 72 -12.98 -3.90 -5.20
N VAL A 73 -12.33 -2.73 -5.17
CA VAL A 73 -12.36 -1.84 -4.00
C VAL A 73 -13.76 -1.28 -3.76
N SER A 74 -14.49 -0.89 -4.81
CA SER A 74 -15.86 -0.39 -4.72
C SER A 74 -16.78 -1.40 -4.04
N ALA A 75 -16.68 -2.67 -4.43
CA ALA A 75 -17.51 -3.75 -3.89
C ALA A 75 -17.30 -4.01 -2.38
N LEU A 76 -16.18 -3.55 -1.81
CA LEU A 76 -15.87 -3.70 -0.39
C LEU A 76 -16.49 -2.58 0.47
N CYS A 77 -17.03 -1.52 -0.15
CA CYS A 77 -17.57 -0.33 0.54
C CYS A 77 -16.67 0.17 1.68
N PRO A 78 -15.37 0.47 1.42
CA PRO A 78 -14.42 0.81 2.47
C PRO A 78 -14.76 2.13 3.15
N ASP A 79 -14.49 2.20 4.45
CA ASP A 79 -14.50 3.46 5.19
C ASP A 79 -13.24 4.29 4.87
N LEU A 80 -12.08 3.63 4.70
CA LEU A 80 -10.78 4.29 4.53
C LEU A 80 -9.85 3.47 3.62
N GLY A 81 -9.16 4.17 2.71
CA GLY A 81 -7.99 3.63 2.01
C GLY A 81 -6.69 4.03 2.70
N VAL A 82 -5.79 3.07 2.94
CA VAL A 82 -4.48 3.33 3.55
C VAL A 82 -3.39 2.95 2.55
N ILE A 83 -2.48 3.88 2.24
CA ILE A 83 -1.36 3.65 1.33
C ILE A 83 -0.06 3.70 2.12
N VAL A 84 0.78 2.69 1.91
CA VAL A 84 2.15 2.66 2.41
C VAL A 84 3.07 2.15 1.31
N ALA A 85 3.88 3.06 0.76
CA ALA A 85 4.89 2.74 -0.25
C ALA A 85 4.34 1.95 -1.47
N TYR A 86 3.18 2.37 -1.96
CA TYR A 86 2.60 1.81 -3.19
C TYR A 86 2.92 2.72 -4.39
N GLY A 87 3.41 2.12 -5.48
CA GLY A 87 3.91 2.86 -6.64
C GLY A 87 2.85 3.30 -7.65
N GLY A 88 1.58 2.93 -7.46
CA GLY A 88 0.49 3.32 -8.36
C GLY A 88 -0.26 4.55 -7.87
N LEU A 89 -0.61 5.45 -8.79
CA LEU A 89 -1.41 6.64 -8.48
C LEU A 89 -2.85 6.25 -8.16
N VAL A 90 -3.40 6.81 -7.10
CA VAL A 90 -4.85 6.81 -6.83
C VAL A 90 -5.47 7.99 -7.56
N ARG A 91 -6.38 7.69 -8.48
CA ARG A 91 -7.13 8.70 -9.23
C ARG A 91 -8.62 8.50 -9.03
N GLU A 92 -9.42 9.49 -9.41
CA GLU A 92 -10.86 9.27 -9.54
C GLU A 92 -11.14 8.17 -10.59
N PRO A 93 -12.18 7.34 -10.37
CA PRO A 93 -13.14 7.43 -9.26
C PRO A 93 -12.66 6.78 -7.95
N LEU A 94 -11.58 6.01 -7.94
CA LEU A 94 -11.11 5.29 -6.74
C LEU A 94 -10.81 6.22 -5.55
N LEU A 95 -10.29 7.41 -5.82
CA LEU A 95 -9.94 8.40 -4.79
C LEU A 95 -11.14 8.78 -3.90
N THR A 96 -12.35 8.76 -4.45
CA THR A 96 -13.58 9.17 -3.75
C THR A 96 -14.43 7.99 -3.25
N ILE A 97 -14.03 6.75 -3.54
CA ILE A 97 -14.79 5.55 -3.11
C ILE A 97 -14.82 5.42 -1.58
N PRO A 98 -13.69 5.46 -0.84
CA PRO A 98 -13.76 5.31 0.61
C PRO A 98 -14.42 6.52 1.27
N ARG A 99 -15.30 6.28 2.24
CA ARG A 99 -16.07 7.34 2.92
C ARG A 99 -15.19 8.48 3.49
N HIS A 100 -14.02 8.13 4.01
CA HIS A 100 -13.06 9.07 4.60
C HIS A 100 -11.84 9.31 3.69
N GLY A 101 -11.92 8.93 2.42
CA GLY A 101 -10.87 9.09 1.43
C GLY A 101 -9.67 8.18 1.66
N TRP A 102 -8.51 8.65 1.22
CA TRP A 102 -7.24 7.92 1.29
C TRP A 102 -6.23 8.68 2.14
N ILE A 103 -5.50 7.94 2.98
CA ILE A 103 -4.34 8.45 3.70
C ILE A 103 -3.07 7.73 3.23
N ASN A 104 -1.95 8.43 3.28
CA ASN A 104 -0.65 7.87 2.92
C ASN A 104 0.33 8.02 4.08
N LEU A 105 0.95 6.91 4.50
CA LEU A 105 2.11 6.94 5.38
C LEU A 105 3.33 7.33 4.54
N HIS A 106 3.77 8.57 4.70
CA HIS A 106 4.93 9.12 4.03
C HIS A 106 6.15 9.02 4.95
N PHE A 107 7.29 8.53 4.45
CA PHE A 107 8.50 8.35 5.25
C PHE A 107 9.34 9.64 5.36
N SER A 108 8.69 10.78 5.60
CA SER A 108 9.35 12.04 5.92
C SER A 108 8.45 12.96 6.73
N LEU A 109 9.08 13.96 7.36
CA LEU A 109 8.40 15.11 7.92
C LEU A 109 8.02 16.08 6.80
N LEU A 110 6.80 15.94 6.30
CA LEU A 110 6.24 16.86 5.29
C LEU A 110 6.21 18.32 5.83
N PRO A 111 6.37 19.33 4.95
CA PRO A 111 6.40 19.25 3.49
C PRO A 111 7.76 18.84 2.89
N ARG A 112 8.79 18.61 3.71
CA ARG A 112 10.13 18.24 3.24
C ARG A 112 10.12 16.80 2.69
N TRP A 113 10.92 16.57 1.65
CA TRP A 113 11.13 15.28 0.99
C TRP A 113 9.89 14.63 0.36
N ARG A 114 8.90 15.41 -0.12
CA ARG A 114 7.85 14.85 -1.00
C ARG A 114 8.51 14.07 -2.15
N GLY A 115 7.99 12.88 -2.43
CA GLY A 115 8.42 12.09 -3.59
C GLY A 115 8.71 10.63 -3.23
N ALA A 116 9.47 9.96 -4.10
CA ALA A 116 9.59 8.50 -4.09
C ALA A 116 10.67 7.95 -3.14
N ALA A 117 11.70 8.74 -2.79
CA ALA A 117 12.85 8.26 -2.01
C ALA A 117 13.19 9.19 -0.81
N PRO A 118 12.22 9.54 0.04
CA PRO A 118 12.43 10.54 1.10
C PRO A 118 13.54 10.17 2.08
N VAL A 119 13.61 8.90 2.48
CA VAL A 119 14.60 8.41 3.47
C VAL A 119 16.01 8.58 2.95
N GLN A 120 16.26 8.16 1.71
CA GLN A 120 17.57 8.27 1.07
C GLN A 120 18.00 9.74 0.96
N HIS A 121 17.09 10.61 0.53
CA HIS A 121 17.41 12.02 0.36
C HIS A 121 17.67 12.75 1.69
N ALA A 122 16.93 12.43 2.75
CA ALA A 122 17.20 12.97 4.08
C ALA A 122 18.61 12.61 4.57
N ILE A 123 19.01 11.34 4.41
CA ILE A 123 20.36 10.88 4.79
C ILE A 123 21.44 11.59 3.95
N ILE A 124 21.26 11.69 2.63
CA ILE A 124 22.22 12.35 1.74
C ILE A 124 22.39 13.83 2.10
N ALA A 125 21.32 14.49 2.52
CA ALA A 125 21.34 15.89 2.93
C ALA A 125 21.94 16.12 4.32
N GLY A 126 22.18 15.05 5.09
CA GLY A 126 22.63 15.14 6.48
C GLY A 126 21.54 15.67 7.42
N ASP A 127 20.26 15.39 7.13
CA ASP A 127 19.18 15.75 8.04
C ASP A 127 19.33 14.99 9.38
N GLU A 128 19.23 15.73 10.49
CA GLU A 128 19.16 15.20 11.85
C GLU A 128 17.69 15.11 12.30
N VAL A 129 17.35 14.15 13.18
CA VAL A 129 15.98 13.88 13.67
C VAL A 129 15.69 14.65 14.95
#